data_AF-A0AAV0WCH8-F1
#
_entry.id   AF-A0AAV0WCH8-F1
#
_cell.length_a   1.000
_cell.length_b   1.000
_cell.length_c   1.000
_cell.angle_alpha   90.00
_cell.angle_beta   90.00
_cell.angle_gamma   90.00
#
_symmetry.space_group_name_H-M   'P 1'
#
loop_
_entity.id
_entity.type
_entity.pdbx_description
1 polymer ?
#
loop_
_entity_poly.entity_id
_entity_poly.type
_entity_poly.pdbx_seq_one_letter_code
_entity_poly.pdbx_strand_id
1 'polypeptide(L)'
;MVFQCLRKKAKSNEYNDNKKRSRKLNIRLNPLDYGKGPDSQLNHSEKFKVECFLPVIDQMSSAISQRLKAYEVICDRFGFFGQLNNLSNEELQEAAKKLVAVYDDDLD
;
A
#
# COMPACT_ATOMS: atom_id res chain seq x y z
N MET A 1 0.26 34.69 -4.80
CA MET A 1 -0.24 33.77 -3.76
C MET A 1 0.48 32.45 -3.90
N VAL A 2 1.49 32.20 -3.06
CA VAL A 2 2.27 30.97 -3.05
C VAL A 2 1.62 30.03 -2.04
N PHE A 3 1.01 28.94 -2.50
CA PHE A 3 0.52 27.90 -1.61
C PHE A 3 1.71 27.10 -1.09
N GLN A 4 2.16 27.43 0.12
CA GLN A 4 3.09 26.63 0.89
C GLN A 4 2.44 25.27 1.19
N CYS A 5 2.96 24.18 0.61
CA CYS A 5 2.55 22.83 0.96
C CYS A 5 3.01 22.54 2.40
N LEU A 6 2.04 22.43 3.32
CA LEU A 6 2.26 22.20 4.74
C LEU A 6 2.85 20.80 4.95
N ARG A 7 4.17 20.73 5.16
CA ARG A 7 4.88 19.49 5.50
C ARG A 7 4.62 19.11 6.96
N LYS A 8 3.44 18.55 7.26
CA LYS A 8 3.23 17.86 8.54
C LYS A 8 3.98 16.52 8.52
N LYS A 9 5.07 16.43 9.27
CA LYS A 9 5.80 15.18 9.54
C LYS A 9 4.92 14.28 10.41
N ALA A 10 4.15 13.39 9.79
CA ALA A 10 3.69 12.16 10.43
C ALA A 10 4.82 11.12 10.30
N LYS A 11 5.07 10.35 11.37
CA LYS A 11 6.12 9.31 11.46
C LYS A 11 6.13 8.47 10.16
N SER A 12 7.20 8.61 9.39
CA SER A 12 7.34 8.04 8.06
C SER A 12 7.67 6.55 8.14
N ASN A 13 6.76 5.72 7.63
CA ASN A 13 7.19 4.50 6.95
C ASN A 13 7.95 5.01 5.72
N GLU A 14 9.28 4.84 5.69
CA GLU A 14 10.15 5.48 4.70
C GLU A 14 9.69 5.11 3.28
N TYR A 15 9.21 6.10 2.54
CA TYR A 15 8.91 5.96 1.14
C TYR A 15 10.23 5.75 0.40
N ASN A 16 10.43 4.56 -0.19
CA ASN A 16 11.67 4.22 -0.88
C ASN A 16 11.76 4.98 -2.21
N ASP A 17 12.42 6.13 -2.16
CA ASP A 17 12.64 7.08 -3.27
C ASP A 17 13.40 6.45 -4.47
N ASN A 18 13.93 5.22 -4.31
CA ASN A 18 14.64 4.47 -5.35
C ASN A 18 13.72 3.83 -6.40
N LYS A 19 12.39 3.88 -6.26
CA LYS A 19 11.43 3.38 -7.27
C LYS A 19 10.84 4.48 -8.14
N LYS A 20 11.67 5.43 -8.62
CA LYS A 20 11.24 6.41 -9.62
C LYS A 20 10.85 5.70 -10.92
N ARG A 21 9.62 5.96 -11.38
CA ARG A 21 9.06 5.38 -12.61
C ARG A 21 9.74 6.01 -13.84
N SER A 22 10.80 5.38 -14.37
CA SER A 22 11.37 5.77 -15.66
C SER A 22 10.60 5.12 -16.81
N ARG A 23 10.20 5.90 -17.81
CA ARG A 23 9.68 5.35 -19.08
C ARG A 23 10.87 5.07 -19.99
N LYS A 24 11.04 3.83 -20.44
CA LYS A 24 11.95 3.50 -21.55
C LYS A 24 11.19 3.66 -22.87
N LEU A 25 11.68 4.53 -23.75
CA LEU A 25 11.15 4.66 -25.11
C LEU A 25 11.42 3.37 -25.90
N ASN A 26 10.52 3.00 -26.80
CA ASN A 26 10.67 1.83 -27.67
C ASN A 26 11.72 2.15 -28.76
N ILE A 27 12.88 1.47 -28.69
CA ILE A 27 14.11 1.80 -29.44
C ILE A 27 14.01 1.50 -30.95
N ARG A 28 12.98 0.79 -31.41
CA ARG A 28 12.91 0.27 -32.79
C ARG A 28 12.60 1.30 -33.89
N LEU A 29 12.46 2.60 -33.58
CA LEU A 29 12.03 3.62 -34.56
C LEU A 29 12.97 4.81 -34.78
N ASN A 30 14.16 4.88 -34.18
CA ASN A 30 15.09 6.00 -34.45
C ASN A 30 16.41 5.54 -35.09
N PRO A 31 16.77 6.07 -36.27
CA PRO A 31 18.11 5.94 -36.85
C PRO A 31 19.17 6.52 -35.91
N LEU A 32 20.36 5.94 -35.98
CA LEU A 32 21.55 6.20 -35.17
C LEU A 32 22.09 7.63 -35.30
N ASP A 33 21.40 8.64 -34.77
CA ASP A 33 22.01 9.93 -34.42
C ASP A 33 21.06 10.78 -33.55
N TYR A 34 21.15 10.67 -32.23
CA TYR A 34 20.68 11.75 -31.35
C TYR A 34 21.54 11.73 -30.09
N GLY A 35 22.59 12.55 -30.10
CA GLY A 35 23.25 12.99 -28.87
C GLY A 35 22.21 13.47 -27.86
N LYS A 36 22.50 13.26 -26.56
CA LYS A 36 21.76 13.73 -25.38
C LYS A 36 20.60 14.69 -25.73
N GLY A 37 19.44 14.14 -26.07
CA GLY A 37 18.24 14.95 -26.28
C GLY A 37 17.89 15.61 -24.95
N PRO A 38 17.46 16.88 -24.94
CA PRO A 38 17.11 17.57 -23.70
C PRO A 38 16.04 16.75 -22.98
N ASP A 39 16.16 16.63 -21.65
CA ASP A 39 15.12 16.08 -20.79
C ASP A 39 13.77 16.57 -21.31
N SER A 40 12.94 15.65 -21.80
CA SER A 40 11.67 16.00 -22.42
C SER A 40 10.87 16.77 -21.37
N GLN A 41 10.73 18.09 -21.54
CA GLN A 41 10.04 18.93 -20.58
C GLN A 41 8.58 18.45 -20.49
N LEU A 42 8.26 17.74 -19.41
CA LEU A 42 6.88 17.37 -19.12
C LEU A 42 6.07 18.66 -19.04
N ASN A 43 4.91 18.70 -19.70
CA ASN A 43 4.03 19.83 -19.51
C ASN A 43 3.59 19.90 -18.03
N HIS A 44 3.16 21.07 -17.57
CA HIS A 44 2.80 21.24 -16.15
C HIS A 44 1.74 20.24 -15.65
N SER A 45 0.82 19.81 -16.53
CA SER A 45 -0.21 18.81 -16.20
C SER A 45 0.39 17.41 -16.03
N GLU A 46 1.30 17.01 -16.91
CA GLU A 46 2.01 15.72 -16.84
C GLU A 46 2.91 15.67 -15.62
N LYS A 47 3.59 16.78 -15.31
CA LYS A 47 4.43 16.89 -14.12
C LYS A 47 3.59 16.73 -12.84
N PHE A 48 2.46 17.43 -12.73
CA PHE A 48 1.54 17.25 -11.61
C PHE A 48 1.01 15.81 -11.52
N LYS A 49 0.68 15.19 -12.67
CA LYS A 49 0.18 13.82 -12.69
C LYS A 49 1.22 12.83 -12.15
N VAL A 50 2.47 12.96 -12.56
CA VAL A 50 3.55 12.05 -12.19
C VAL A 50 4.05 12.29 -10.77
N GLU A 51 4.21 13.55 -10.37
CA GLU A 51 4.84 13.90 -9.09
C GLU A 51 3.85 13.96 -7.92
N CYS A 52 2.57 14.22 -8.19
CA CYS A 52 1.56 14.38 -7.14
C CYS A 52 0.43 13.37 -7.26
N PHE A 53 -0.29 13.36 -8.39
CA PHE A 53 -1.53 12.59 -8.50
C PHE A 53 -1.30 11.07 -8.34
N LEU A 54 -0.37 10.51 -9.11
CA LEU A 54 -0.08 9.07 -9.03
C LEU A 54 0.46 8.65 -7.66
N PRO A 55 1.44 9.35 -7.05
CA PRO A 55 1.90 9.02 -5.70
C PRO A 55 0.80 9.05 -4.63
N VAL A 56 -0.15 10.00 -4.73
CA VAL A 56 -1.29 10.06 -3.80
C VAL A 56 -2.19 8.83 -3.93
N ILE A 57 -2.48 8.40 -5.16
CA ILE A 57 -3.27 7.19 -5.40
C ILE A 57 -2.52 5.96 -4.90
N ASP A 58 -1.23 5.83 -5.19
CA ASP A 58 -0.40 4.71 -4.74
C ASP A 58 -0.36 4.63 -3.20
N GLN A 59 -0.23 5.78 -2.53
CA GLN A 59 -0.24 5.86 -1.08
C GLN A 59 -1.61 5.48 -0.50
N MET A 60 -2.70 5.91 -1.13
CA MET A 60 -4.06 5.57 -0.71
C MET A 60 -4.31 4.06 -0.86
N SER A 61 -3.93 3.49 -2.00
CA SER A 61 -4.03 2.05 -2.23
C SER A 61 -3.21 1.26 -1.22
N SER A 62 -1.97 1.67 -0.95
CA SER A 62 -1.12 1.04 0.05
C SER A 62 -1.74 1.08 1.45
N ALA A 63 -2.28 2.23 1.86
CA ALA A 63 -2.92 2.37 3.17
C ALA A 63 -4.20 1.53 3.30
N ILE A 64 -5.02 1.46 2.26
CA ILE A 64 -6.23 0.62 2.25
C ILE A 64 -5.85 -0.86 2.31
N SER A 65 -4.87 -1.31 1.51
CA SER A 65 -4.39 -2.69 1.56
C SER A 65 -3.78 -3.04 2.91
N GLN A 66 -3.06 -2.12 3.56
CA GLN A 66 -2.54 -2.35 4.91
C GLN A 66 -3.67 -2.53 5.93
N ARG A 67 -4.73 -1.72 5.85
CA ARG A 67 -5.91 -1.85 6.72
C ARG A 67 -6.66 -3.16 6.48
N LEU A 68 -6.84 -3.54 5.22
CA LEU A 68 -7.48 -4.81 4.85
C LEU A 68 -6.75 -5.98 5.51
N LYS A 69 -5.43 -6.04 5.38
CA LYS A 69 -4.61 -7.10 6.01
C LYS A 69 -4.73 -7.12 7.53
N ALA A 70 -4.76 -5.95 8.17
CA ALA A 70 -4.95 -5.88 9.61
C ALA A 70 -6.32 -6.42 10.04
N TYR A 71 -7.37 -6.10 9.28
CA TYR A 71 -8.71 -6.64 9.54
C TYR A 71 -8.81 -8.13 9.24
N GLU A 72 -8.15 -8.64 8.21
CA GLU A 72 -8.07 -10.08 7.94
C GLU A 72 -7.46 -10.82 9.13
N VAL A 73 -6.37 -10.32 9.71
CA VAL A 73 -5.75 -10.92 10.91
C VAL A 73 -6.69 -10.90 12.11
N ILE A 74 -7.42 -9.80 12.32
CA ILE A 74 -8.39 -9.70 13.43
C ILE A 74 -9.56 -10.67 13.21
N CYS A 75 -10.12 -10.70 12.00
CA CYS A 75 -11.22 -11.60 11.64
C CYS A 75 -10.80 -13.07 11.73
N ASP A 76 -9.57 -13.41 11.35
CA ASP A 76 -9.04 -14.77 11.43
C ASP A 76 -8.89 -15.27 12.88
N ARG A 77 -8.66 -14.36 13.82
CA ARG A 77 -8.54 -14.67 15.26
C ARG A 77 -9.86 -14.65 16.00
N PHE A 78 -10.69 -13.63 15.73
CA PHE A 78 -11.87 -13.31 16.54
C PHE A 78 -13.19 -13.43 15.76
N GLY A 79 -13.15 -13.65 14.45
CA GLY A 79 -14.34 -13.69 13.59
C GLY A 79 -15.33 -14.79 13.96
N PHE A 80 -14.86 -15.88 14.57
CA PHE A 80 -15.71 -16.98 15.01
C PHE A 80 -16.74 -16.55 16.08
N PHE A 81 -16.46 -15.51 16.87
CA PHE A 81 -17.42 -14.95 17.83
C PHE A 81 -18.68 -14.38 17.16
N GLY A 82 -18.58 -13.93 15.91
CA GLY A 82 -19.73 -13.46 15.13
C GLY A 82 -20.57 -14.58 14.52
N GLN A 83 -20.08 -15.82 14.52
CA GLN A 83 -20.69 -16.97 13.84
C GLN A 83 -20.98 -18.13 14.80
N LEU A 84 -21.01 -17.89 16.11
CA LEU A 84 -21.19 -18.93 17.13
C LEU A 84 -22.43 -19.81 16.90
N ASN A 85 -23.52 -19.24 16.40
CA ASN A 85 -24.76 -19.98 16.13
C ASN A 85 -24.69 -20.85 14.86
N ASN A 86 -23.72 -20.61 13.98
CA ASN A 86 -23.58 -21.25 12.67
C ASN A 86 -22.43 -22.26 12.62
N LEU A 87 -21.51 -22.20 13.59
CA LEU A 87 -20.35 -23.09 13.69
C LEU A 87 -20.70 -24.34 14.49
N SER A 88 -20.11 -25.46 14.09
CA SER A 88 -20.15 -26.71 14.84
C SER A 88 -19.26 -26.63 16.09
N ASN A 89 -19.50 -27.53 17.06
CA ASN A 89 -18.67 -27.63 18.25
C ASN A 89 -17.20 -27.94 17.92
N GLU A 90 -16.93 -28.68 16.86
CA GLU A 90 -15.58 -29.02 16.41
C GLU A 90 -14.83 -27.77 15.92
N GLU A 91 -15.48 -26.96 15.07
CA GLU A 91 -14.95 -25.70 14.56
C GLU A 91 -14.74 -24.67 15.67
N LEU A 92 -15.64 -24.62 16.65
CA LEU A 92 -15.50 -23.76 17.83
C LEU A 92 -14.30 -24.16 18.69
N GLN A 93 -14.07 -25.46 18.89
CA GLN A 93 -12.90 -25.93 19.62
C GLN A 93 -11.60 -25.64 18.88
N GLU A 94 -11.58 -25.77 17.55
CA GLU A 94 -10.41 -25.43 16.74
C GLU A 94 -10.09 -23.94 16.80
N ALA A 95 -11.12 -23.08 16.65
CA ALA A 95 -10.97 -21.64 16.77
C ALA A 95 -10.51 -21.21 18.18
N ALA A 96 -11.04 -21.83 19.24
CA ALA A 96 -10.62 -21.57 20.61
C ALA A 96 -9.16 -22.00 20.86
N LYS A 97 -8.75 -23.18 20.36
CA LYS A 97 -7.34 -23.64 20.46
C LYS A 97 -6.40 -22.68 19.75
N LYS A 98 -6.78 -22.20 18.56
CA LYS A 98 -6.02 -21.21 17.81
C LYS A 98 -5.90 -19.90 18.57
N LEU A 99 -6.96 -19.47 19.26
CA LEU A 99 -6.94 -18.27 20.08
C LEU A 99 -5.98 -18.41 21.27
N VAL A 100 -6.08 -19.52 22.02
CA VAL A 100 -5.18 -19.82 23.16
C VAL A 100 -3.73 -19.90 22.71
N ALA A 101 -3.44 -20.51 21.56
CA ALA A 101 -2.08 -20.59 21.05
C ALA A 101 -1.47 -19.23 20.65
N VAL A 102 -2.31 -18.21 20.37
CA VAL A 102 -1.86 -16.85 20.00
C VAL A 102 -1.70 -15.95 21.23
N TYR A 103 -2.43 -16.26 22.30
CA TYR A 103 -2.52 -15.49 23.53
C TYR A 103 -2.33 -16.41 24.74
N ASP A 104 -1.22 -17.17 24.74
CA ASP A 104 -0.90 -18.17 25.75
C ASP A 104 -0.63 -17.54 27.12
N ASP A 105 -0.03 -16.35 27.14
CA ASP A 105 0.27 -15.59 28.36
C ASP A 105 -0.92 -14.77 28.90
N ASP A 106 -1.98 -14.56 28.11
CA ASP A 106 -3.12 -13.70 28.49
C ASP A 106 -4.36 -14.49 28.97
N LEU A 107 -4.38 -15.80 28.73
CA LEU A 107 -5.53 -16.68 28.95
C LEU A 107 -5.16 -17.80 29.94
N ASP A 108 -5.21 -17.49 31.24
CA ASP A 108 -5.08 -18.44 32.37
C ASP A 108 -6.34 -19.30 32.60
#